data_AF-A0A933JGN1-F1
#
_entry.id   AF-A0A933JGN1-F1
#
_cell.length_a   1.000
_cell.length_b   1.000
_cell.length_c   1.000
_cell.angle_alpha   90.00
_cell.angle_beta   90.00
_cell.angle_gamma   90.00
#
_symmetry.space_group_name_H-M   'P 1'
#
loop_
_entity.id
_entity.type
_entity.pdbx_description
1 polymer ?
#
loop_
_entity_poly.entity_id
_entity_poly.type
_entity_poly.pdbx_seq_one_letter_code
_entity_poly.pdbx_strand_id
1 'polypeptide(L)'
;MSNQHDDTNQQRLIAALRDPGRYPHAVKDVEVIETHISWVVLAGDYAYKIKKALDLGFLDYTSLDKRRFCCDEELRLNRRTAPEIYLDTIAIGGSADRPVFGAQPAIEFAVRMRRFASADLMDRVLMRGKVMPQHIDRLAAVIARFHSVAPVATADSVYGTPATVKAVAMQNYRQLRALLPGKADWEDIARLEAATVAEFAGCKAIFAQRLAQGFVRECHGDLHLGNIVLMGDEPVPFDCIEFDPALRWIDVIDEVAFSVMDLLHRGHAEFAWRLLNAYLEASGDYTGLSVLRFYLAYRAAVRAKVCAIRAGQAGIPKQEKDDELAACRSYLALARRCLQQYAPALIITHGLPGSGKTTFAQFALQQRGAIRIRSDVERKRLFGLGMLESSRANAGDIYGPEATKLTYARLHGLARGLLAAGYTVIVDAAFLRREERESFRALAQSLSVPFAIASLYAKDETLRERIRQRRNDASEANVAVLEKLRAAQQPLAPDELACTASFSTGEAPDSAANAQNRDRLSGLLS
;
A
#
# COMPACT_ATOMS: atom_id res chain seq x y z
N MET A 1 40.24 -16.82 2.40
CA MET A 1 40.18 -18.30 2.52
C MET A 1 38.92 -18.79 3.26
N SER A 2 38.41 -18.09 4.27
CA SER A 2 37.16 -18.44 5.00
C SER A 2 35.91 -18.55 4.09
N ASN A 3 35.61 -17.52 3.27
CA ASN A 3 34.37 -17.51 2.46
C ASN A 3 34.27 -18.65 1.43
N GLN A 4 35.37 -19.08 0.79
CA GLN A 4 35.32 -20.19 -0.17
C GLN A 4 35.07 -21.54 0.50
N HIS A 5 35.56 -21.73 1.73
CA HIS A 5 35.35 -22.96 2.48
C HIS A 5 33.91 -23.06 2.98
N ASP A 6 33.35 -21.95 3.47
CA ASP A 6 31.96 -21.89 3.93
C ASP A 6 30.96 -22.03 2.77
N ASP A 7 31.23 -21.43 1.60
CA ASP A 7 30.41 -21.60 0.40
C ASP A 7 30.41 -23.07 -0.08
N THR A 8 31.59 -23.70 -0.12
CA THR A 8 31.70 -25.13 -0.49
C THR A 8 30.97 -26.04 0.51
N ASN A 9 31.05 -25.74 1.81
CA ASN A 9 30.32 -26.48 2.84
C ASN A 9 28.81 -26.27 2.75
N GLN A 10 28.35 -25.05 2.46
CA GLN A 10 26.93 -24.79 2.24
C GLN A 10 26.40 -25.51 1.00
N GLN A 11 27.14 -25.53 -0.11
CA GLN A 11 26.72 -26.26 -1.31
C GLN A 11 26.57 -27.77 -1.03
N ARG A 12 27.51 -28.36 -0.29
CA ARG A 12 27.40 -29.76 0.16
C ARG A 12 26.21 -29.99 1.08
N LEU A 13 25.98 -29.08 2.03
CA LEU A 13 24.82 -29.09 2.92
C LEU A 13 23.51 -29.07 2.12
N ILE A 14 23.36 -28.13 1.20
CA ILE A 14 22.16 -27.99 0.36
C ILE A 14 21.98 -29.22 -0.54
N ALA A 15 23.06 -29.76 -1.09
CA ALA A 15 23.01 -31.00 -1.87
C ALA A 15 22.53 -32.20 -1.02
N ALA A 16 23.04 -32.33 0.21
CA ALA A 16 22.60 -33.38 1.13
C ALA A 16 21.14 -33.21 1.58
N LEU A 17 20.67 -31.97 1.77
CA LEU A 17 19.28 -31.67 2.12
C LEU A 17 18.28 -31.98 0.99
N ARG A 18 18.72 -32.30 -0.23
CA ARG A 18 17.82 -32.79 -1.28
C ARG A 18 17.31 -34.22 -1.04
N ASP A 19 17.95 -34.97 -0.15
CA ASP A 19 17.54 -36.31 0.23
C ASP A 19 16.33 -36.26 1.20
N PRO A 20 15.14 -36.79 0.81
CA PRO A 20 13.96 -36.82 1.66
C PRO A 20 14.18 -37.53 3.01
N GLY A 21 15.13 -38.46 3.09
CA GLY A 21 15.48 -39.18 4.32
C GLY A 21 16.17 -38.34 5.39
N ARG A 22 16.50 -37.07 5.11
CA ARG A 22 17.17 -36.15 6.05
C ARG A 22 16.22 -35.36 6.94
N TYR A 23 14.91 -35.45 6.71
CA TYR A 23 13.92 -34.67 7.44
C TYR A 23 13.28 -35.50 8.56
N PRO A 24 12.97 -34.88 9.71
CA PRO A 24 12.35 -35.56 10.85
C PRO A 24 10.85 -35.85 10.65
N HIS A 25 10.29 -35.48 9.50
CA HIS A 25 8.89 -35.67 9.12
C HIS A 25 8.82 -36.34 7.74
N ALA A 26 7.63 -36.80 7.35
CA ALA A 26 7.44 -37.38 6.04
C ALA A 26 7.75 -36.37 4.93
N VAL A 27 8.60 -36.76 3.99
CA VAL A 27 8.96 -35.99 2.78
C VAL A 27 9.00 -36.96 1.62
N LYS A 28 8.36 -36.60 0.51
CA LYS A 28 8.41 -37.37 -0.74
C LYS A 28 9.45 -36.79 -1.69
N ASP A 29 9.37 -35.48 -1.90
CA ASP A 29 10.23 -34.73 -2.80
C ASP A 29 10.76 -33.48 -2.10
N VAL A 30 11.95 -33.05 -2.52
CA VAL A 30 12.59 -31.82 -2.05
C VAL A 30 12.88 -30.92 -3.25
N GLU A 31 12.40 -29.68 -3.17
CA GLU A 31 12.70 -28.63 -4.14
C GLU A 31 13.62 -27.59 -3.49
N VAL A 32 14.66 -27.15 -4.20
CA VAL A 32 15.56 -26.10 -3.71
C VAL A 32 15.41 -24.88 -4.60
N ILE A 33 14.97 -23.78 -3.99
CA ILE A 33 14.90 -22.46 -4.62
C ILE A 33 16.10 -21.65 -4.15
N GLU A 34 16.90 -21.18 -5.09
CA GLU A 34 18.02 -20.29 -4.82
C GLU A 34 17.59 -18.83 -4.99
N THR A 35 17.87 -18.00 -3.98
CA THR A 35 17.67 -16.55 -4.03
C THR A 35 19.02 -15.83 -4.02
N HIS A 36 19.01 -14.50 -4.08
CA HIS A 36 20.24 -13.70 -4.05
C HIS A 36 21.04 -13.88 -2.75
N ILE A 37 20.36 -14.13 -1.63
CA ILE A 37 20.98 -14.13 -0.29
C ILE A 37 20.63 -15.36 0.57
N SER A 38 19.86 -16.31 0.04
CA SER A 38 19.38 -17.47 0.78
C SER A 38 19.09 -18.67 -0.13
N TRP A 39 19.13 -19.85 0.44
CA TRP A 39 18.55 -21.08 -0.09
C TRP A 39 17.21 -21.33 0.59
N VAL A 40 16.17 -21.68 -0.17
CA VAL A 40 14.86 -22.09 0.37
C VAL A 40 14.63 -23.54 -0.03
N VAL A 41 14.63 -24.44 0.96
CA VAL A 41 14.45 -25.87 0.75
C VAL A 41 13.02 -26.26 1.10
N LEU A 42 12.23 -26.65 0.12
CA LEU A 42 10.84 -27.05 0.29
C LEU A 42 10.76 -28.56 0.48
N ALA A 43 10.29 -29.03 1.64
CA ALA A 43 10.26 -30.44 2.00
C ALA A 43 8.95 -30.76 2.74
N GLY A 44 8.04 -31.48 2.07
CA GLY A 44 6.70 -31.75 2.59
C GLY A 44 5.91 -30.46 2.86
N ASP A 45 5.36 -30.35 4.07
CA ASP A 45 4.57 -29.20 4.54
C ASP A 45 5.43 -28.00 4.98
N TYR A 46 6.75 -28.11 4.92
CA TYR A 46 7.68 -27.12 5.44
C TYR A 46 8.59 -26.53 4.35
N ALA A 47 9.06 -25.32 4.62
CA ALA A 47 10.14 -24.66 3.91
C ALA A 47 11.24 -24.28 4.89
N TYR A 48 12.49 -24.46 4.51
CA TYR A 48 13.66 -24.16 5.34
C TYR A 48 14.50 -23.10 4.63
N LYS A 49 14.54 -21.88 5.18
CA LYS A 49 15.34 -20.78 4.62
C LYS A 49 16.70 -20.70 5.31
N ILE A 50 17.76 -20.95 4.55
CA ILE A 50 19.16 -20.95 4.99
C ILE A 50 19.85 -19.74 4.36
N LYS A 51 20.51 -18.91 5.17
CA LYS A 51 21.23 -17.72 4.68
C LYS A 51 22.52 -18.13 3.96
N LYS A 52 22.83 -17.51 2.82
CA LYS A 52 24.08 -17.76 2.10
C LYS A 52 25.27 -17.18 2.86
N ALA A 53 26.39 -17.89 2.93
CA ALA A 53 27.63 -17.42 3.54
C ALA A 53 28.35 -16.41 2.62
N LEU A 54 27.88 -15.16 2.62
CA LEU A 54 28.39 -14.10 1.75
C LEU A 54 28.46 -12.74 2.44
N ASP A 55 29.22 -11.83 1.83
CA ASP A 55 29.21 -10.40 2.14
C ASP A 55 28.95 -9.64 0.83
N LEU A 56 27.91 -8.81 0.85
CA LEU A 56 27.40 -8.02 -0.27
C LEU A 56 27.63 -6.51 -0.05
N GLY A 57 28.36 -6.13 1.01
CA GLY A 57 28.66 -4.76 1.41
C GLY A 57 27.51 -4.04 2.13
N PHE A 58 26.26 -4.37 1.78
CA PHE A 58 25.06 -3.95 2.50
C PHE A 58 24.49 -5.07 3.39
N LEU A 59 25.09 -6.26 3.33
CA LEU A 59 24.64 -7.46 4.01
C LEU A 59 25.84 -8.35 4.31
N ASP A 60 25.97 -8.82 5.55
CA ASP A 60 27.06 -9.68 5.99
C ASP A 60 26.55 -10.94 6.71
N TYR A 61 26.64 -12.07 6.01
CA TYR A 61 26.29 -13.42 6.45
C TYR A 61 27.51 -14.34 6.55
N THR A 62 28.72 -13.78 6.65
CA THR A 62 29.97 -14.54 6.59
C THR A 62 30.12 -15.54 7.73
N SER A 63 29.86 -15.12 8.97
CA SER A 63 29.95 -16.00 10.14
C SER A 63 28.63 -16.70 10.48
N LEU A 64 28.71 -17.90 11.05
CA LEU A 64 27.55 -18.65 11.53
C LEU A 64 26.71 -17.85 12.55
N ASP A 65 27.33 -17.11 13.46
CA ASP A 65 26.62 -16.28 14.45
C ASP A 65 25.79 -15.17 13.81
N LYS A 66 26.33 -14.51 12.76
CA LYS A 66 25.58 -13.52 11.98
C LYS A 66 24.37 -14.16 11.27
N ARG A 67 24.55 -15.36 10.70
CA ARG A 67 23.44 -16.08 10.05
C ARG A 67 22.37 -16.49 11.06
N ARG A 68 22.77 -16.96 12.25
CA ARG A 68 21.84 -17.24 13.36
C ARG A 68 21.06 -16.00 13.76
N PHE A 69 21.76 -14.91 14.04
CA PHE A 69 21.16 -13.63 14.42
C PHE A 69 20.11 -13.19 13.39
N CYS A 70 20.43 -13.26 12.10
CA CYS A 70 19.48 -12.87 11.05
C CYS A 70 18.32 -13.87 10.87
N CYS A 71 18.50 -15.16 11.14
CA CYS A 71 17.37 -16.10 11.22
C CYS A 71 16.42 -15.73 12.37
N ASP A 72 16.96 -15.40 13.54
CA ASP A 72 16.18 -14.99 14.71
C ASP A 72 15.46 -13.65 14.47
N GLU A 73 16.11 -12.68 13.80
CA GLU A 73 15.49 -11.42 13.40
C GLU A 73 14.39 -11.62 12.35
N GLU A 74 14.62 -12.46 11.34
CA GLU A 74 13.58 -12.79 10.35
C GLU A 74 12.34 -13.40 11.04
N LEU A 75 12.56 -14.32 11.98
CA LEU A 75 11.48 -14.93 12.77
C LEU A 75 10.73 -13.88 13.60
N ARG A 76 11.46 -13.02 14.33
CA ARG A 76 10.88 -11.94 15.15
C ARG A 76 10.02 -11.00 14.30
N LEU A 77 10.57 -10.56 13.16
CA LEU A 77 9.94 -9.55 12.31
C LEU A 77 8.70 -10.10 11.60
N ASN A 78 8.79 -11.31 11.04
CA ASN A 78 7.72 -11.84 10.23
C ASN A 78 6.56 -12.45 11.02
N ARG A 79 6.78 -12.90 12.26
CA ARG A 79 5.68 -13.34 13.14
C ARG A 79 4.68 -12.23 13.49
N ARG A 80 5.04 -10.95 13.28
CA ARG A 80 4.14 -9.81 13.48
C ARG A 80 2.97 -9.81 12.50
N THR A 81 3.16 -10.34 11.30
CA THR A 81 2.15 -10.38 10.23
C THR A 81 1.81 -11.80 9.77
N ALA A 82 2.74 -12.75 9.89
CA ALA A 82 2.63 -14.11 9.39
C ALA A 82 3.02 -15.19 10.43
N PRO A 83 2.43 -15.19 11.65
CA PRO A 83 2.80 -16.14 12.70
C PRO A 83 2.55 -17.62 12.34
N GLU A 84 1.61 -17.88 11.43
CA GLU A 84 1.32 -19.25 10.96
C GLU A 84 2.33 -19.76 9.93
N ILE A 85 3.05 -18.84 9.26
CA ILE A 85 4.11 -19.16 8.29
C ILE A 85 5.43 -19.35 9.02
N TYR A 86 5.79 -18.50 9.98
CA TYR A 86 7.12 -18.47 10.60
C TYR A 86 7.19 -19.25 11.93
N LEU A 87 7.70 -20.47 11.89
CA LEU A 87 7.54 -21.46 12.96
C LEU A 87 8.65 -21.45 14.00
N ASP A 88 9.92 -21.45 13.63
CA ASP A 88 11.08 -21.33 14.54
C ASP A 88 12.40 -21.20 13.77
N THR A 89 13.46 -20.80 14.49
CA THR A 89 14.84 -20.95 14.05
C THR A 89 15.36 -22.30 14.51
N ILE A 90 15.89 -23.11 13.60
CA ILE A 90 16.42 -24.45 13.91
C ILE A 90 17.91 -24.55 13.61
N ALA A 91 18.63 -25.21 14.51
CA ALA A 91 20.02 -25.61 14.28
C ALA A 91 20.07 -26.81 13.31
N ILE A 92 21.10 -26.84 12.48
CA ILE A 92 21.47 -27.98 11.66
C ILE A 92 22.87 -28.38 12.09
N GLY A 93 23.00 -29.54 12.73
CA GLY A 93 24.29 -30.09 13.17
C GLY A 93 24.72 -31.28 12.31
N GLY A 94 25.70 -32.04 12.80
CA GLY A 94 26.29 -33.17 12.07
C GLY A 94 27.40 -32.70 11.12
N SER A 95 27.49 -33.31 9.94
CA SER A 95 28.41 -32.86 8.87
C SER A 95 27.64 -32.34 7.66
N ALA A 96 28.28 -31.58 6.79
CA ALA A 96 27.65 -31.05 5.58
C ALA A 96 27.03 -32.14 4.69
N ASP A 97 27.63 -33.34 4.60
CA ASP A 97 27.07 -34.46 3.81
C ASP A 97 26.04 -35.29 4.57
N ARG A 98 25.96 -35.12 5.90
CA ARG A 98 25.02 -35.83 6.77
C ARG A 98 24.42 -34.86 7.80
N PRO A 99 23.63 -33.87 7.33
CA PRO A 99 23.03 -32.90 8.22
C PRO A 99 21.96 -33.55 9.10
N VAL A 100 21.83 -33.05 10.33
CA VAL A 100 20.80 -33.48 11.28
C VAL A 100 20.14 -32.25 11.89
N PHE A 101 18.84 -32.08 11.64
CA PHE A 101 18.05 -30.99 12.23
C PHE A 101 17.98 -31.12 13.75
N GLY A 102 18.17 -30.00 14.46
CA GLY A 102 18.17 -29.92 15.93
C GLY A 102 19.46 -30.37 16.61
N ALA A 103 20.43 -30.95 15.87
CA ALA A 103 21.68 -31.43 16.44
C ALA A 103 22.66 -30.29 16.75
N GLN A 104 23.54 -30.54 17.75
CA GLN A 104 24.61 -29.64 18.16
C GLN A 104 25.98 -30.36 18.09
N PRO A 105 27.11 -29.65 17.88
CA PRO A 105 27.17 -28.22 17.55
C PRO A 105 26.55 -27.93 16.18
N ALA A 106 25.88 -26.79 16.05
CA ALA A 106 25.32 -26.35 14.79
C ALA A 106 26.45 -26.06 13.78
N ILE A 107 26.30 -26.55 12.56
CA ILE A 107 27.10 -26.17 11.40
C ILE A 107 26.37 -25.12 10.54
N GLU A 108 25.04 -25.02 10.67
CA GLU A 108 24.21 -24.01 10.01
C GLU A 108 22.89 -23.77 10.78
N PHE A 109 22.20 -22.66 10.50
CA PHE A 109 20.85 -22.38 10.97
C PHE A 109 19.87 -22.20 9.81
N ALA A 110 18.60 -22.54 10.06
CA ALA A 110 17.50 -22.29 9.13
C ALA A 110 16.31 -21.68 9.85
N VAL A 111 15.57 -20.82 9.15
CA VAL A 111 14.20 -20.46 9.54
C VAL A 111 13.28 -21.53 8.98
N ARG A 112 12.60 -22.28 9.86
CA ARG A 112 11.57 -23.25 9.48
C ARG A 112 10.24 -22.54 9.33
N MET A 113 9.62 -22.74 8.19
CA MET A 113 8.38 -22.09 7.80
C MET A 113 7.36 -23.13 7.36
N ARG A 114 6.07 -22.82 7.52
CA ARG A 114 5.00 -23.55 6.85
C ARG A 114 5.04 -23.22 5.37
N ARG A 115 5.05 -24.24 4.52
CA ARG A 115 5.01 -24.07 3.07
C ARG A 115 3.62 -23.61 2.63
N PHE A 116 3.57 -22.71 1.66
CA PHE A 116 2.37 -22.34 0.92
C PHE A 116 2.62 -22.50 -0.58
N ALA A 117 1.57 -22.56 -1.39
CA ALA A 117 1.73 -22.68 -2.84
C ALA A 117 2.23 -21.36 -3.44
N SER A 118 3.24 -21.40 -4.30
CA SER A 118 3.73 -20.20 -5.02
C SER A 118 2.63 -19.55 -5.87
N ALA A 119 1.64 -20.33 -6.29
CA ALA A 119 0.44 -19.86 -6.96
C ALA A 119 -0.35 -18.86 -6.10
N ASP A 120 -0.28 -18.91 -4.78
CA ASP A 120 -1.08 -18.09 -3.87
C ASP A 120 -0.42 -16.73 -3.55
N LEU A 121 0.80 -16.49 -4.05
CA LEU A 121 1.42 -15.16 -4.01
C LEU A 121 0.53 -14.15 -4.74
N MET A 122 0.31 -12.99 -4.12
CA MET A 122 -0.70 -12.04 -4.55
C MET A 122 -0.40 -11.47 -5.95
N ASP A 123 0.88 -11.36 -6.33
CA ASP A 123 1.28 -11.01 -7.70
C ASP A 123 0.88 -12.08 -8.74
N ARG A 124 0.99 -13.38 -8.39
CA ARG A 124 0.55 -14.51 -9.21
C ARG A 124 -0.97 -14.60 -9.28
N VAL A 125 -1.66 -14.37 -8.16
CA VAL A 125 -3.13 -14.31 -8.12
C VAL A 125 -3.64 -13.16 -8.99
N LEU A 126 -2.98 -11.99 -8.94
CA LEU A 126 -3.33 -10.82 -9.74
C LEU A 126 -3.18 -11.10 -11.24
N MET A 127 -2.06 -11.70 -11.66
CA MET A 127 -1.84 -12.08 -13.07
C MET A 127 -2.88 -13.07 -13.61
N ARG A 128 -3.49 -13.88 -12.74
CA ARG A 128 -4.58 -14.80 -13.12
C ARG A 128 -5.97 -14.14 -13.06
N GLY A 129 -6.06 -12.85 -12.75
CA GLY A 129 -7.33 -12.13 -12.63
C GLY A 129 -8.19 -12.57 -11.43
N LYS A 130 -7.56 -13.14 -10.38
CA LYS A 130 -8.27 -13.70 -9.22
C LYS A 130 -8.22 -12.80 -7.98
N VAL A 131 -7.57 -11.65 -8.04
CA VAL A 131 -7.62 -10.65 -6.96
C VAL A 131 -8.98 -9.97 -6.99
N MET A 132 -9.71 -10.06 -5.88
CA MET A 132 -11.02 -9.46 -5.72
C MET A 132 -10.91 -8.16 -4.89
N PRO A 133 -11.88 -7.23 -5.02
CA PRO A 133 -11.86 -5.97 -4.26
C PRO A 133 -11.77 -6.19 -2.73
N GLN A 134 -12.36 -7.27 -2.21
CA GLN A 134 -12.28 -7.64 -0.80
C GLN A 134 -10.86 -7.98 -0.33
N HIS A 135 -10.01 -8.58 -1.18
CA HIS A 135 -8.62 -8.85 -0.83
C HIS A 135 -7.85 -7.54 -0.64
N ILE A 136 -8.15 -6.53 -1.47
CA ILE A 136 -7.53 -5.21 -1.36
C ILE A 136 -7.95 -4.48 -0.07
N ASP A 137 -9.25 -4.54 0.28
CA ASP A 137 -9.75 -3.93 1.52
C ASP A 137 -9.15 -4.61 2.76
N ARG A 138 -9.04 -5.95 2.74
CA ARG A 138 -8.41 -6.71 3.83
C ARG A 138 -6.93 -6.38 3.95
N LEU A 139 -6.22 -6.27 2.83
CA LEU A 139 -4.81 -5.87 2.84
C LEU A 139 -4.63 -4.48 3.45
N ALA A 140 -5.45 -3.50 3.04
CA ALA A 140 -5.43 -2.17 3.66
C ALA A 140 -5.65 -2.22 5.18
N ALA A 141 -6.59 -3.05 5.63
CA ALA A 141 -6.89 -3.22 7.05
C ALA A 141 -5.75 -3.91 7.81
N VAL A 142 -5.09 -4.92 7.21
CA VAL A 142 -3.89 -5.57 7.77
C VAL A 142 -2.76 -4.57 7.94
N ILE A 143 -2.46 -3.79 6.89
CA ILE A 143 -1.41 -2.76 6.90
C ILE A 143 -1.71 -1.69 7.95
N ALA A 144 -2.93 -1.15 7.98
CA ALA A 144 -3.31 -0.11 8.94
C ALA A 144 -3.22 -0.60 10.40
N ARG A 145 -3.65 -1.85 10.68
CA ARG A 145 -3.48 -2.45 12.01
C ARG A 145 -2.00 -2.63 12.36
N PHE A 146 -1.21 -3.19 11.45
CA PHE A 146 0.22 -3.38 11.64
C PHE A 146 0.92 -2.05 11.97
N HIS A 147 0.69 -1.01 11.18
CA HIS A 147 1.26 0.32 11.42
C HIS A 147 0.84 0.91 12.77
N SER A 148 -0.40 0.69 13.21
CA SER A 148 -0.89 1.26 14.48
C SER A 148 -0.14 0.72 15.71
N VAL A 149 0.32 -0.54 15.65
CA VAL A 149 0.99 -1.23 16.76
C VAL A 149 2.51 -1.38 16.56
N ALA A 150 3.02 -1.12 15.36
CA ALA A 150 4.44 -1.22 15.07
C ALA A 150 5.25 -0.23 15.94
N PRO A 151 6.44 -0.63 16.44
CA PRO A 151 7.33 0.24 17.20
C PRO A 151 7.60 1.56 16.48
N VAL A 152 7.60 2.66 17.24
CA VAL A 152 7.83 4.01 16.74
C VAL A 152 9.30 4.37 16.89
N ALA A 153 9.89 4.96 15.84
CA ALA A 153 11.27 5.43 15.91
C ALA A 153 11.37 6.57 16.92
N THR A 154 12.44 6.59 17.70
CA THR A 154 12.69 7.69 18.64
C THR A 154 12.98 8.98 17.87
N ALA A 155 12.72 10.14 18.49
CA ALA A 155 12.90 11.44 17.83
C ALA A 155 14.38 11.75 17.49
N ASP A 156 15.32 11.15 18.22
CA ASP A 156 16.77 11.20 18.01
C ASP A 156 17.29 10.12 17.05
N SER A 157 16.39 9.28 16.52
CA SER A 157 16.73 8.24 15.57
C SER A 157 17.32 8.82 14.28
N VAL A 158 18.31 8.11 13.72
CA VAL A 158 18.86 8.39 12.39
C VAL A 158 17.88 7.99 11.27
N TYR A 159 16.87 7.18 11.58
CA TYR A 159 15.89 6.67 10.63
C TYR A 159 14.80 7.70 10.32
N GLY A 160 14.34 7.74 9.07
CA GLY A 160 13.27 8.62 8.64
C GLY A 160 13.57 10.13 8.69
N THR A 161 14.79 10.55 9.04
CA THR A 161 15.17 11.96 8.95
C THR A 161 15.12 12.42 7.49
N PRO A 162 14.82 13.71 7.21
CA PRO A 162 14.81 14.20 5.83
C PRO A 162 16.14 13.95 5.10
N ALA A 163 17.27 14.03 5.81
CA ALA A 163 18.59 13.76 5.25
C ALA A 163 18.74 12.28 4.81
N THR A 164 18.36 11.35 5.69
CA THR A 164 18.40 9.91 5.41
C THR A 164 17.45 9.55 4.24
N VAL A 165 16.22 10.04 4.27
CA VAL A 165 15.22 9.81 3.20
C VAL A 165 15.75 10.28 1.84
N LYS A 166 16.34 11.48 1.78
CA LYS A 166 16.95 12.00 0.55
C LYS A 166 18.14 11.13 0.11
N ALA A 167 19.05 10.81 1.03
CA ALA A 167 20.28 10.08 0.70
C ALA A 167 19.97 8.71 0.08
N VAL A 168 19.05 7.95 0.68
CA VAL A 168 18.62 6.64 0.18
C VAL A 168 17.97 6.75 -1.19
N ALA A 169 17.12 7.76 -1.41
CA ALA A 169 16.51 7.97 -2.73
C ALA A 169 17.56 8.31 -3.80
N MET A 170 18.53 9.18 -3.50
CA MET A 170 19.58 9.57 -4.45
C MET A 170 20.56 8.43 -4.76
N GLN A 171 20.79 7.53 -3.81
CA GLN A 171 21.64 6.36 -4.02
C GLN A 171 21.13 5.47 -5.16
N ASN A 172 19.82 5.33 -5.32
CA ASN A 172 19.23 4.56 -6.42
C ASN A 172 19.65 5.12 -7.78
N TYR A 173 19.62 6.44 -7.97
CA TYR A 173 20.00 7.06 -9.24
C TYR A 173 21.50 6.91 -9.55
N ARG A 174 22.36 7.02 -8.52
CA ARG A 174 23.79 6.75 -8.68
C ARG A 174 24.05 5.31 -9.13
N GLN A 175 23.39 4.33 -8.50
CA GLN A 175 23.53 2.92 -8.85
C GLN A 175 22.96 2.62 -10.24
N LEU A 176 21.80 3.18 -10.59
CA LEU A 176 21.19 3.04 -11.92
C LEU A 176 22.11 3.57 -13.04
N ARG A 177 22.80 4.70 -12.84
CA ARG A 177 23.77 5.23 -13.81
C ARG A 177 24.95 4.28 -14.06
N ALA A 178 25.41 3.60 -13.01
CA ALA A 178 26.51 2.64 -13.13
C ALA A 178 26.07 1.36 -13.86
N LEU A 179 24.79 0.97 -13.73
CA LEU A 179 24.25 -0.29 -14.26
C LEU A 179 23.70 -0.16 -15.68
N LEU A 180 23.22 1.02 -16.07
CA LEU A 180 22.61 1.25 -17.39
C LEU A 180 23.58 2.02 -18.27
N PRO A 181 24.09 1.45 -19.38
CA PRO A 181 25.14 2.09 -20.19
C PRO A 181 24.62 3.02 -21.30
N GLY A 182 23.29 3.10 -21.51
CA GLY A 182 22.70 3.84 -22.63
C GLY A 182 22.61 5.35 -22.39
N LYS A 183 23.02 6.17 -23.37
CA LYS A 183 22.90 7.65 -23.31
C LYS A 183 21.47 8.11 -22.99
N ALA A 184 20.47 7.49 -23.63
CA ALA A 184 19.06 7.81 -23.40
C ALA A 184 18.62 7.48 -21.95
N ASP A 185 19.12 6.37 -21.40
CA ASP A 185 18.86 5.99 -20.01
C ASP A 185 19.46 7.02 -19.03
N TRP A 186 20.66 7.52 -19.31
CA TRP A 186 21.31 8.54 -18.49
C TRP A 186 20.56 9.87 -18.47
N GLU A 187 20.10 10.34 -19.63
CA GLU A 187 19.29 11.55 -19.74
C GLU A 187 17.97 11.39 -18.97
N ASP A 188 17.35 10.22 -19.02
CA ASP A 188 16.11 9.96 -18.27
C ASP A 188 16.34 9.92 -16.75
N ILE A 189 17.40 9.23 -16.31
CA ILE A 189 17.80 9.21 -14.89
C ILE A 189 18.10 10.61 -14.39
N ALA A 190 18.79 11.46 -15.17
CA ALA A 190 19.09 12.83 -14.79
C ALA A 190 17.83 13.67 -14.61
N ARG A 191 16.84 13.56 -15.53
CA ARG A 191 15.55 14.24 -15.38
C ARG A 191 14.77 13.75 -14.16
N LEU A 192 14.75 12.44 -13.92
CA LEU A 192 14.08 11.84 -12.76
C LEU A 192 14.72 12.25 -11.44
N GLU A 193 16.06 12.27 -11.37
CA GLU A 193 16.78 12.74 -10.19
C GLU A 193 16.44 14.20 -9.90
N ALA A 194 16.48 15.08 -10.91
CA ALA A 194 16.11 16.49 -10.74
C ALA A 194 14.66 16.66 -10.26
N ALA A 195 13.71 15.93 -10.85
CA ALA A 195 12.31 15.94 -10.41
C ALA A 195 12.14 15.43 -8.98
N THR A 196 12.87 14.38 -8.59
CA THR A 196 12.85 13.83 -7.23
C THR A 196 13.42 14.82 -6.22
N VAL A 197 14.48 15.54 -6.58
CA VAL A 197 15.07 16.60 -5.75
C VAL A 197 14.08 17.76 -5.56
N ALA A 198 13.35 18.15 -6.61
CA ALA A 198 12.32 19.18 -6.53
C ALA A 198 11.15 18.75 -5.63
N GLU A 199 10.62 17.54 -5.80
CA GLU A 199 9.55 17.01 -4.96
C GLU A 199 9.99 16.90 -3.49
N PHE A 200 11.22 16.42 -3.25
CA PHE A 200 11.79 16.36 -1.91
C PHE A 200 11.86 17.74 -1.24
N ALA A 201 12.19 18.80 -1.98
CA ALA A 201 12.26 20.15 -1.42
C ALA A 201 10.90 20.60 -0.86
N GLY A 202 9.80 20.29 -1.56
CA GLY A 202 8.43 20.55 -1.08
C GLY A 202 8.02 19.67 0.10
N CYS A 203 8.54 18.45 0.17
CA CYS A 203 8.21 17.47 1.21
C CYS A 203 9.07 17.58 2.49
N LYS A 204 10.20 18.31 2.44
CA LYS A 204 11.23 18.28 3.49
C LYS A 204 10.70 18.53 4.90
N ALA A 205 9.86 19.57 5.06
CA ALA A 205 9.26 19.91 6.35
C ALA A 205 8.28 18.83 6.83
N ILE A 206 7.56 18.21 5.90
CA ILE A 206 6.61 17.13 6.20
C ILE A 206 7.34 15.88 6.69
N PHE A 207 8.48 15.50 6.09
CA PHE A 207 9.27 14.37 6.62
C PHE A 207 9.70 14.59 8.08
N ALA A 208 10.17 15.79 8.41
CA ALA A 208 10.54 16.12 9.79
C ALA A 208 9.33 16.08 10.74
N GLN A 209 8.19 16.61 10.31
CA GLN A 209 6.94 16.55 11.07
C GLN A 209 6.50 15.09 11.29
N ARG A 210 6.59 14.24 10.26
CA ARG A 210 6.16 12.84 10.31
C ARG A 210 7.02 12.01 11.27
N LEU A 211 8.34 12.22 11.26
CA LEU A 211 9.23 11.64 12.27
C LEU A 211 8.82 12.08 13.68
N ALA A 212 8.62 13.38 13.91
CA ALA A 212 8.24 13.92 15.22
C ALA A 212 6.85 13.44 15.70
N GLN A 213 5.94 13.11 14.78
CA GLN A 213 4.59 12.61 15.07
C GLN A 213 4.51 11.08 15.15
N GLY A 214 5.64 10.36 15.04
CA GLY A 214 5.69 8.91 15.21
C GLY A 214 5.17 8.11 14.01
N PHE A 215 5.24 8.68 12.80
CA PHE A 215 4.91 7.98 11.55
C PHE A 215 6.08 7.17 10.99
N VAL A 216 7.29 7.34 11.53
CA VAL A 216 8.43 6.48 11.22
C VAL A 216 8.41 5.30 12.17
N ARG A 217 8.27 4.08 11.64
CA ARG A 217 8.01 2.86 12.42
C ARG A 217 8.83 1.68 11.91
N GLU A 218 8.97 0.62 12.72
CA GLU A 218 9.58 -0.64 12.29
C GLU A 218 8.61 -1.43 11.40
N CYS A 219 8.46 -0.96 10.16
CA CYS A 219 7.64 -1.49 9.08
C CYS A 219 8.13 -2.87 8.54
N HIS A 220 7.56 -3.32 7.42
CA HIS A 220 8.02 -4.48 6.66
C HIS A 220 9.28 -4.18 5.81
N GLY A 221 9.35 -2.98 5.23
CA GLY A 221 10.47 -2.52 4.40
C GLY A 221 10.44 -2.95 2.92
N ASP A 222 9.79 -4.07 2.59
CA ASP A 222 9.67 -4.60 1.22
C ASP A 222 8.25 -5.08 0.84
N LEU A 223 7.21 -4.28 1.16
CA LEU A 223 5.81 -4.70 1.03
C LEU A 223 5.26 -4.56 -0.41
N HIS A 224 5.82 -5.31 -1.35
CA HIS A 224 5.28 -5.45 -2.71
C HIS A 224 4.41 -6.72 -2.84
N LEU A 225 3.64 -6.88 -3.92
CA LEU A 225 2.67 -7.99 -4.05
C LEU A 225 3.32 -9.38 -4.04
N GLY A 226 4.58 -9.49 -4.45
CA GLY A 226 5.35 -10.74 -4.34
C GLY A 226 5.69 -11.17 -2.91
N ASN A 227 5.53 -10.28 -1.92
CA ASN A 227 5.77 -10.50 -0.50
C ASN A 227 4.45 -10.49 0.29
N ILE A 228 3.36 -10.83 -0.41
CA ILE A 228 2.02 -11.02 0.16
C ILE A 228 1.49 -12.34 -0.38
N VAL A 229 1.06 -13.25 0.49
CA VAL A 229 0.40 -14.50 0.11
C VAL A 229 -1.08 -14.43 0.49
N LEU A 230 -1.96 -14.94 -0.37
CA LEU A 230 -3.38 -15.14 -0.03
C LEU A 230 -3.57 -16.50 0.62
N MET A 231 -3.78 -16.52 1.94
CA MET A 231 -4.19 -17.72 2.66
C MET A 231 -5.72 -17.76 2.73
N GLY A 232 -6.33 -18.47 1.79
CA GLY A 232 -7.77 -18.34 1.53
C GLY A 232 -8.06 -16.94 0.99
N ASP A 233 -8.94 -16.20 1.67
CA ASP A 233 -9.27 -14.81 1.34
C ASP A 233 -8.46 -13.78 2.18
N GLU A 234 -7.49 -14.23 2.99
CA GLU A 234 -6.69 -13.35 3.85
C GLU A 234 -5.32 -13.04 3.24
N PRO A 235 -5.02 -11.76 2.93
CA PRO A 235 -3.70 -11.34 2.49
C PRO A 235 -2.74 -11.24 3.68
N VAL A 236 -1.63 -11.98 3.58
CA VAL A 236 -0.63 -12.09 4.64
C VAL A 236 0.73 -11.61 4.14
N PRO A 237 1.21 -10.45 4.61
CA PRO A 237 2.58 -9.99 4.40
C PRO A 237 3.61 -10.94 5.01
N PHE A 238 4.62 -11.29 4.23
CA PHE A 238 5.73 -12.17 4.63
C PHE A 238 7.03 -11.69 3.97
N ASP A 239 8.18 -12.17 4.46
CA ASP A 239 9.52 -11.82 3.98
C ASP A 239 9.94 -10.35 4.27
N CYS A 240 9.69 -9.89 5.49
CA CYS A 240 10.16 -8.60 6.02
C CYS A 240 11.69 -8.53 6.04
N ILE A 241 12.26 -7.37 5.65
CA ILE A 241 13.71 -7.16 5.61
C ILE A 241 14.33 -7.24 7.01
N GLU A 242 15.10 -8.30 7.26
CA GLU A 242 15.78 -8.56 8.52
C GLU A 242 17.16 -7.89 8.63
N PHE A 243 17.86 -7.77 7.51
CA PHE A 243 19.31 -7.53 7.52
C PHE A 243 19.76 -6.06 7.63
N ASP A 244 18.91 -5.12 7.24
CA ASP A 244 19.21 -3.69 7.37
C ASP A 244 18.03 -2.96 8.03
N PRO A 245 18.17 -2.55 9.31
CA PRO A 245 17.15 -1.77 9.99
C PRO A 245 16.76 -0.50 9.25
N ALA A 246 17.67 0.17 8.53
CA ALA A 246 17.36 1.40 7.81
C ALA A 246 16.34 1.20 6.67
N LEU A 247 16.17 -0.03 6.18
CA LEU A 247 15.20 -0.36 5.15
C LEU A 247 13.80 -0.67 5.70
N ARG A 248 13.68 -0.95 7.00
CA ARG A 248 12.40 -1.23 7.68
C ARG A 248 11.98 -0.16 8.69
N TRP A 249 12.89 0.64 9.22
CA TRP A 249 12.55 1.83 10.00
C TRP A 249 12.24 2.98 9.06
N ILE A 250 11.03 2.97 8.52
CA ILE A 250 10.59 3.86 7.45
C ILE A 250 9.27 4.54 7.82
N ASP A 251 8.92 5.56 7.04
CA ASP A 251 7.62 6.19 7.12
C ASP A 251 6.53 5.20 6.69
N VAL A 252 5.42 5.15 7.43
CA VAL A 252 4.29 4.26 7.09
C VAL A 252 3.72 4.51 5.68
N ILE A 253 3.84 5.73 5.13
CA ILE A 253 3.43 6.01 3.75
C ILE A 253 4.43 5.46 2.74
N ASP A 254 5.71 5.34 3.09
CA ASP A 254 6.71 4.66 2.26
C ASP A 254 6.39 3.17 2.10
N GLU A 255 5.97 2.52 3.19
CA GLU A 255 5.51 1.14 3.17
C GLU A 255 4.26 0.96 2.28
N VAL A 256 3.21 1.78 2.49
CA VAL A 256 2.00 1.71 1.66
C VAL A 256 2.29 2.03 0.20
N ALA A 257 3.16 3.00 -0.06
CA ALA A 257 3.57 3.39 -1.41
C ALA A 257 4.12 2.20 -2.19
N PHE A 258 4.76 1.22 -1.54
CA PHE A 258 5.31 0.07 -2.24
C PHE A 258 4.21 -0.80 -2.87
N SER A 259 3.19 -1.19 -2.10
CA SER A 259 2.05 -1.95 -2.62
C SER A 259 1.24 -1.17 -3.65
N VAL A 260 1.03 0.13 -3.42
CA VAL A 260 0.32 1.01 -4.37
C VAL A 260 1.10 1.13 -5.69
N MET A 261 2.41 1.35 -5.62
CA MET A 261 3.30 1.44 -6.80
C MET A 261 3.30 0.13 -7.59
N ASP A 262 3.36 -1.02 -6.92
CA ASP A 262 3.37 -2.33 -7.59
C ASP A 262 2.04 -2.61 -8.32
N LEU A 263 0.90 -2.24 -7.73
CA LEU A 263 -0.42 -2.30 -8.40
C LEU A 263 -0.49 -1.36 -9.61
N LEU A 264 0.01 -0.12 -9.48
CA LEU A 264 0.07 0.84 -10.59
C LEU A 264 0.97 0.36 -11.74
N HIS A 265 2.12 -0.22 -11.42
CA HIS A 265 3.06 -0.76 -12.41
C HIS A 265 2.43 -1.89 -13.22
N ARG A 266 1.65 -2.74 -12.55
CA ARG A 266 0.96 -3.89 -13.15
C ARG A 266 -0.34 -3.55 -13.86
N GLY A 267 -0.67 -2.25 -14.00
CA GLY A 267 -1.85 -1.80 -14.73
C GLY A 267 -3.17 -1.88 -13.95
N HIS A 268 -3.12 -2.09 -12.63
CA HIS A 268 -4.29 -2.23 -11.76
C HIS A 268 -4.51 -0.99 -10.89
N ALA A 269 -4.71 0.16 -11.53
CA ALA A 269 -4.92 1.43 -10.84
C ALA A 269 -6.17 1.40 -9.94
N GLU A 270 -7.23 0.72 -10.37
CA GLU A 270 -8.47 0.53 -9.62
C GLU A 270 -8.25 -0.13 -8.25
N PHE A 271 -7.27 -1.04 -8.16
CA PHE A 271 -6.89 -1.67 -6.91
C PHE A 271 -5.89 -0.82 -6.13
N ALA A 272 -4.95 -0.14 -6.79
CA ALA A 272 -4.02 0.78 -6.15
C ALA A 272 -4.75 1.88 -5.36
N TRP A 273 -5.73 2.52 -6.00
CA TRP A 273 -6.52 3.59 -5.39
C TRP A 273 -7.51 3.08 -4.36
N ARG A 274 -8.03 1.85 -4.51
CA ARG A 274 -8.84 1.20 -3.48
C ARG A 274 -8.01 0.93 -2.22
N LEU A 275 -6.81 0.35 -2.37
CA LEU A 275 -5.89 0.06 -1.28
C LEU A 275 -5.58 1.33 -0.49
N LEU A 276 -5.14 2.38 -1.20
CA LEU A 276 -4.76 3.65 -0.59
C LEU A 276 -5.93 4.28 0.18
N ASN A 277 -7.11 4.36 -0.43
CA ASN A 277 -8.28 4.96 0.23
C ASN A 277 -8.74 4.15 1.44
N ALA A 278 -8.79 2.81 1.34
CA ALA A 278 -9.13 1.97 2.49
C ALA A 278 -8.11 2.13 3.63
N TYR A 279 -6.82 2.25 3.32
CA TYR A 279 -5.77 2.51 4.31
C TYR A 279 -5.94 3.88 4.97
N LEU A 280 -6.22 4.93 4.20
CA LEU A 280 -6.43 6.29 4.72
C LEU A 280 -7.69 6.40 5.58
N GLU A 281 -8.78 5.75 5.17
CA GLU A 281 -10.02 5.72 5.95
C GLU A 281 -9.79 4.99 7.29
N ALA A 282 -8.98 3.92 7.31
CA ALA A 282 -8.64 3.20 8.54
C ALA A 282 -7.69 4.01 9.44
N SER A 283 -6.56 4.48 8.90
CA SER A 283 -5.50 5.17 9.66
C SER A 283 -5.84 6.62 10.00
N GLY A 284 -6.52 7.33 9.11
CA GLY A 284 -6.74 8.79 9.19
C GLY A 284 -5.54 9.62 8.73
N ASP A 285 -4.48 8.99 8.20
CA ASP A 285 -3.22 9.65 7.81
C ASP A 285 -3.32 10.35 6.44
N TYR A 286 -4.30 11.25 6.29
CA TYR A 286 -4.47 12.04 5.07
C TYR A 286 -3.31 13.01 4.84
N THR A 287 -2.66 13.51 5.92
CA THR A 287 -1.48 14.38 5.81
C THR A 287 -0.29 13.65 5.19
N GLY A 288 -0.20 12.33 5.35
CA GLY A 288 0.81 11.50 4.70
C GLY A 288 0.79 11.54 3.18
N LEU A 289 -0.33 11.93 2.55
CA LEU A 289 -0.38 12.07 1.10
C LEU A 289 0.52 13.18 0.57
N SER A 290 0.92 14.15 1.39
CA SER A 290 1.89 15.17 1.00
C SER A 290 3.28 14.60 0.68
N VAL A 291 3.60 13.38 1.09
CA VAL A 291 4.89 12.70 0.79
C VAL A 291 4.74 11.49 -0.14
N LEU A 292 3.51 11.10 -0.49
CA LEU A 292 3.24 9.85 -1.22
C LEU A 292 3.90 9.84 -2.61
N ARG A 293 3.83 10.92 -3.39
CA ARG A 293 4.44 10.96 -4.73
C ARG A 293 5.94 10.72 -4.72
N PHE A 294 6.63 11.33 -3.76
CA PHE A 294 8.05 11.08 -3.54
C PHE A 294 8.30 9.59 -3.28
N TYR A 295 7.52 8.97 -2.40
CA TYR A 295 7.68 7.55 -2.07
C TYR A 295 7.31 6.61 -3.23
N LEU A 296 6.26 6.90 -4.00
CA LEU A 296 5.92 6.12 -5.20
C LEU A 296 7.08 6.13 -6.21
N ALA A 297 7.66 7.31 -6.46
CA ALA A 297 8.79 7.45 -7.38
C ALA A 297 10.05 6.78 -6.83
N TYR A 298 10.32 6.92 -5.54
CA TYR A 298 11.41 6.25 -4.85
C TYR A 298 11.29 4.72 -4.95
N ARG A 299 10.13 4.14 -4.62
CA ARG A 299 9.91 2.69 -4.69
C ARG A 299 9.97 2.16 -6.12
N ALA A 300 9.46 2.91 -7.09
CA ALA A 300 9.66 2.59 -8.50
C ALA A 300 11.16 2.60 -8.89
N ALA A 301 11.94 3.58 -8.44
CA ALA A 301 13.39 3.62 -8.68
C ALA A 301 14.14 2.46 -7.99
N VAL A 302 13.70 2.02 -6.81
CA VAL A 302 14.22 0.82 -6.14
C VAL A 302 13.97 -0.41 -7.01
N ARG A 303 12.76 -0.61 -7.53
CA ARG A 303 12.46 -1.76 -8.42
C ARG A 303 13.21 -1.69 -9.74
N ALA A 304 13.34 -0.50 -10.33
CA ALA A 304 14.17 -0.29 -11.51
C ALA A 304 15.61 -0.73 -11.25
N LYS A 305 16.18 -0.32 -10.11
CA LYS A 305 17.54 -0.71 -9.72
C LYS A 305 17.68 -2.23 -9.58
N VAL A 306 16.73 -2.90 -8.93
CA VAL A 306 16.75 -4.35 -8.78
C VAL A 306 16.75 -5.05 -10.15
N CYS A 307 15.93 -4.60 -11.08
CA CYS A 307 15.91 -5.14 -12.45
C CYS A 307 17.26 -4.91 -13.16
N ALA A 308 17.84 -3.71 -13.03
CA ALA A 308 19.15 -3.39 -13.60
C ALA A 308 20.29 -4.24 -13.01
N ILE A 309 20.24 -4.55 -11.70
CA ILE A 309 21.20 -5.45 -11.05
C ILE A 309 21.07 -6.87 -11.64
N ARG A 310 19.84 -7.38 -11.77
CA ARG A 310 19.58 -8.70 -12.36
C ARG A 310 20.09 -8.78 -13.79
N ALA A 311 19.79 -7.78 -14.62
CA ALA A 311 20.29 -7.68 -15.99
C ALA A 311 21.84 -7.63 -16.09
N GLY A 312 22.53 -7.24 -15.02
CA GLY A 312 23.99 -7.21 -14.93
C GLY A 312 24.63 -8.52 -14.48
N GLN A 313 23.85 -9.53 -14.05
CA GLN A 313 24.38 -10.80 -13.56
C GLN A 313 25.04 -11.61 -14.67
N ALA A 314 26.18 -12.23 -14.34
CA ALA A 314 26.87 -13.13 -15.27
C ALA A 314 26.05 -14.41 -15.47
N GLY A 315 25.98 -14.89 -16.72
CA GLY A 315 25.36 -16.18 -17.04
C GLY A 315 23.85 -16.15 -17.29
N ILE A 316 23.19 -14.98 -17.21
CA ILE A 316 21.78 -14.87 -17.60
C ILE A 316 21.64 -14.93 -19.14
N PRO A 317 20.61 -15.61 -19.68
CA PRO A 317 20.30 -15.58 -21.11
C PRO A 317 20.04 -14.16 -21.62
N LYS A 318 20.37 -13.90 -22.89
CA LYS A 318 20.16 -12.59 -23.52
C LYS A 318 18.70 -12.12 -23.43
N GLN A 319 17.74 -13.02 -23.65
CA GLN A 319 16.32 -12.68 -23.58
C GLN A 319 15.92 -12.21 -22.18
N GLU A 320 16.33 -12.94 -21.14
CA GLU A 320 16.06 -12.58 -19.74
C GLU A 320 16.70 -11.24 -19.37
N LYS A 321 17.91 -10.98 -19.86
CA LYS A 321 18.57 -9.68 -19.73
C LYS A 321 17.76 -8.55 -20.37
N ASP A 322 17.28 -8.76 -21.60
CA ASP A 322 16.51 -7.76 -22.33
C ASP A 322 15.16 -7.50 -21.63
N ASP A 323 14.52 -8.54 -21.10
CA ASP A 323 13.27 -8.44 -20.32
C ASP A 323 13.47 -7.66 -19.00
N GLU A 324 14.55 -7.92 -18.26
CA GLU A 324 14.90 -7.18 -17.03
C GLU A 324 15.23 -5.71 -17.32
N LEU A 325 15.91 -5.41 -18.44
CA LEU A 325 16.13 -4.02 -18.86
C LEU A 325 14.84 -3.31 -19.28
N ALA A 326 13.93 -4.01 -19.96
CA ALA A 326 12.62 -3.47 -20.30
C ALA A 326 11.80 -3.19 -19.02
N ALA A 327 11.80 -4.13 -18.07
CA ALA A 327 11.17 -3.96 -16.77
C ALA A 327 11.76 -2.75 -16.02
N CYS A 328 13.09 -2.62 -15.98
CA CYS A 328 13.78 -1.46 -15.40
C CYS A 328 13.25 -0.12 -15.96
N ARG A 329 13.21 0.01 -17.29
CA ARG A 329 12.73 1.24 -17.96
C ARG A 329 11.25 1.50 -17.72
N SER A 330 10.43 0.45 -17.61
CA SER A 330 9.01 0.60 -17.29
C SER A 330 8.78 1.17 -15.88
N TYR A 331 9.60 0.80 -14.90
CA TYR A 331 9.58 1.39 -13.55
C TYR A 331 10.05 2.84 -13.55
N LEU A 332 11.09 3.20 -14.30
CA LEU A 332 11.51 4.60 -14.46
C LEU A 332 10.40 5.45 -15.09
N ALA A 333 9.68 4.91 -16.07
CA ALA A 333 8.51 5.56 -16.65
C ALA A 333 7.38 5.76 -15.63
N LEU A 334 7.13 4.78 -14.75
CA LEU A 334 6.17 4.94 -13.65
C LEU A 334 6.62 6.01 -12.65
N ALA A 335 7.89 6.03 -12.25
CA ALA A 335 8.43 7.06 -11.36
C ALA A 335 8.19 8.46 -11.93
N ARG A 336 8.40 8.62 -13.25
CA ARG A 336 8.13 9.87 -13.97
C ARG A 336 6.66 10.28 -13.86
N ARG A 337 5.73 9.35 -14.13
CA ARG A 337 4.29 9.60 -14.00
C ARG A 337 3.91 10.00 -12.58
N CYS A 338 4.51 9.38 -11.57
CA CYS A 338 4.22 9.71 -10.17
C CYS A 338 4.68 11.12 -9.77
N LEU A 339 5.73 11.65 -10.40
CA LEU A 339 6.28 13.00 -10.16
C LEU A 339 5.73 14.08 -11.10
N GLN A 340 4.83 13.73 -12.03
CA GLN A 340 4.19 14.72 -12.89
C GLN A 340 3.25 15.64 -12.09
N GLN A 341 3.12 16.90 -12.53
CA GLN A 341 2.12 17.81 -11.98
C GLN A 341 0.72 17.32 -12.38
N TYR A 342 -0.15 17.18 -11.39
CA TYR A 342 -1.55 16.82 -11.61
C TYR A 342 -2.41 18.08 -11.54
N ALA A 343 -3.54 18.06 -12.25
CA ALA A 343 -4.62 19.02 -12.12
C ALA A 343 -5.62 18.46 -11.10
N PRO A 344 -5.49 18.78 -9.79
CA PRO A 344 -6.46 18.34 -8.80
C PRO A 344 -7.82 18.95 -9.08
N ALA A 345 -8.87 18.25 -8.68
CA ALA A 345 -10.24 18.74 -8.74
C ALA A 345 -11.02 18.32 -7.50
N LEU A 346 -12.09 19.04 -7.18
CA LEU A 346 -12.95 18.76 -6.04
C LEU A 346 -14.32 18.27 -6.51
N ILE A 347 -14.71 17.09 -6.02
CA ILE A 347 -16.03 16.51 -6.22
C ILE A 347 -16.71 16.42 -4.86
N ILE A 348 -17.93 16.96 -4.75
CA ILE A 348 -18.80 16.67 -3.61
C ILE A 348 -19.94 15.77 -4.07
N THR A 349 -20.33 14.79 -3.25
CA THR A 349 -21.56 14.04 -3.50
C THR A 349 -22.77 14.83 -3.01
N HIS A 350 -23.94 14.63 -3.60
CA HIS A 350 -25.20 15.21 -3.15
C HIS A 350 -26.27 14.12 -3.19
N GLY A 351 -27.02 13.93 -2.09
CA GLY A 351 -28.16 13.01 -2.08
C GLY A 351 -28.44 12.38 -0.72
N LEU A 352 -29.66 11.84 -0.58
CA LEU A 352 -30.14 11.22 0.65
C LEU A 352 -29.39 9.92 1.01
N PRO A 353 -29.43 9.46 2.28
CA PRO A 353 -28.96 8.12 2.63
C PRO A 353 -29.62 7.04 1.74
N GLY A 354 -28.84 6.03 1.34
CA GLY A 354 -29.31 4.99 0.40
C GLY A 354 -29.24 5.38 -1.09
N SER A 355 -28.95 6.63 -1.43
CA SER A 355 -28.95 7.08 -2.84
C SER A 355 -27.76 6.62 -3.68
N GLY A 356 -26.83 5.83 -3.12
CA GLY A 356 -25.68 5.30 -3.86
C GLY A 356 -24.43 6.19 -3.88
N LYS A 357 -24.36 7.23 -3.05
CA LYS A 357 -23.17 8.13 -2.93
C LYS A 357 -21.85 7.39 -2.75
N THR A 358 -21.78 6.49 -1.78
CA THR A 358 -20.55 5.72 -1.51
C THR A 358 -20.20 4.78 -2.67
N THR A 359 -21.19 4.21 -3.37
CA THR A 359 -20.99 3.41 -4.58
C THR A 359 -20.40 4.25 -5.70
N PHE A 360 -20.96 5.44 -5.95
CA PHE A 360 -20.41 6.38 -6.93
C PHE A 360 -19.00 6.83 -6.53
N ALA A 361 -18.78 7.20 -5.27
CA ALA A 361 -17.48 7.66 -4.79
C ALA A 361 -16.42 6.56 -4.91
N GLN A 362 -16.79 5.29 -4.65
CA GLN A 362 -15.93 4.13 -4.88
C GLN A 362 -15.58 3.94 -6.35
N PHE A 363 -16.55 4.09 -7.25
CA PHE A 363 -16.30 4.04 -8.68
C PHE A 363 -15.36 5.18 -9.12
N ALA A 364 -15.68 6.42 -8.73
CA ALA A 364 -14.95 7.61 -9.13
C ALA A 364 -13.50 7.61 -8.62
N LEU A 365 -13.24 7.16 -7.39
CA LEU A 365 -11.87 7.07 -6.86
C LEU A 365 -11.02 6.06 -7.64
N GLN A 366 -11.61 4.94 -8.06
CA GLN A 366 -10.89 3.90 -8.80
C GLN A 366 -10.56 4.32 -10.23
N GLN A 367 -11.47 5.03 -10.89
CA GLN A 367 -11.31 5.46 -12.28
C GLN A 367 -10.40 6.68 -12.43
N ARG A 368 -10.45 7.63 -11.48
CA ARG A 368 -9.73 8.91 -11.58
C ARG A 368 -8.47 8.99 -10.74
N GLY A 369 -8.21 8.01 -9.88
CA GLY A 369 -7.16 8.12 -8.88
C GLY A 369 -7.41 9.22 -7.86
N ALA A 370 -8.65 9.32 -7.39
CA ALA A 370 -9.04 10.33 -6.42
C ALA A 370 -8.95 9.83 -4.98
N ILE A 371 -8.89 10.76 -4.03
CA ILE A 371 -8.92 10.50 -2.60
C ILE A 371 -10.30 10.82 -2.06
N ARG A 372 -10.94 9.83 -1.44
CA ARG A 372 -12.25 9.93 -0.82
C ARG A 372 -12.10 10.30 0.66
N ILE A 373 -12.90 11.28 1.07
CA ILE A 373 -13.12 11.61 2.48
C ILE A 373 -14.58 11.32 2.78
N ARG A 374 -14.86 10.43 3.74
CA ARG A 374 -16.24 10.05 4.10
C ARG A 374 -16.67 10.75 5.37
N SER A 375 -17.79 11.47 5.30
CA SER A 375 -18.38 12.15 6.44
C SER A 375 -18.65 11.23 7.63
N ASP A 376 -19.21 10.04 7.41
CA ASP A 376 -19.51 9.07 8.48
C ASP A 376 -18.25 8.56 9.17
N VAL A 377 -17.15 8.37 8.42
CA VAL A 377 -15.86 7.90 8.98
C VAL A 377 -15.20 8.99 9.82
N GLU A 378 -15.09 10.20 9.27
CA GLU A 378 -14.46 11.31 10.01
C GLU A 378 -15.31 11.80 11.17
N ARG A 379 -16.64 11.70 11.09
CA ARG A 379 -17.54 11.95 12.21
C ARG A 379 -17.21 10.99 13.36
N LYS A 380 -17.18 9.67 13.11
CA LYS A 380 -16.82 8.69 14.15
C LYS A 380 -15.43 8.96 14.73
N ARG A 381 -14.44 9.26 13.88
CA ARG A 381 -13.08 9.60 14.30
C ARG A 381 -13.03 10.82 15.24
N LEU A 382 -13.81 11.87 14.96
CA LEU A 382 -13.91 13.06 15.83
C LEU A 382 -14.45 12.75 17.23
N PHE A 383 -15.25 11.69 17.37
CA PHE A 383 -15.82 11.25 18.63
C PHE A 383 -15.12 10.01 19.22
N GLY A 384 -13.90 9.69 18.75
CA GLY A 384 -13.08 8.61 19.30
C GLY A 384 -13.53 7.19 18.93
N LEU A 385 -14.39 7.05 17.90
CA LEU A 385 -14.94 5.77 17.47
C LEU A 385 -14.19 5.18 16.28
N GLY A 386 -14.09 3.85 16.27
CA GLY A 386 -13.65 3.11 15.11
C GLY A 386 -14.61 3.29 13.92
N MET A 387 -14.10 3.21 12.69
CA MET A 387 -14.89 3.42 11.46
C MET A 387 -16.19 2.59 11.42
N LEU A 388 -16.13 1.34 11.84
CA LEU A 388 -17.26 0.39 11.83
C LEU A 388 -17.94 0.27 13.20
N GLU A 389 -17.42 0.95 14.22
CA GLU A 389 -18.00 0.94 15.56
C GLU A 389 -19.34 1.67 15.58
N SER A 390 -20.31 1.16 16.32
CA SER A 390 -21.62 1.80 16.37
C SER A 390 -21.63 2.97 17.35
N SER A 391 -22.20 4.11 16.96
CA SER A 391 -22.37 5.24 17.87
C SER A 391 -23.55 5.07 18.83
N ARG A 392 -24.42 4.09 18.61
CA ARG A 392 -25.64 3.86 19.42
C ARG A 392 -25.36 3.56 20.90
N ALA A 393 -24.17 3.06 21.21
CA ALA A 393 -23.75 2.77 22.59
C ALA A 393 -23.10 3.99 23.28
N ASN A 394 -22.79 5.07 22.56
CA ASN A 394 -22.20 6.29 23.11
C ASN A 394 -23.27 7.32 23.49
N ALA A 395 -23.06 7.98 24.62
CA ALA A 395 -23.99 8.95 25.20
C ALA A 395 -24.06 10.31 24.45
N GLY A 396 -23.39 10.46 23.29
CA GLY A 396 -23.32 11.71 22.54
C GLY A 396 -24.14 11.69 21.24
N ASP A 397 -24.86 12.76 20.94
CA ASP A 397 -25.52 12.97 19.64
C ASP A 397 -24.49 13.38 18.58
N ILE A 398 -23.73 12.41 18.08
CA ILE A 398 -22.71 12.63 17.04
C ILE A 398 -23.32 13.12 15.71
N TYR A 399 -24.64 13.08 15.56
CA TYR A 399 -25.38 13.55 14.38
C TYR A 399 -26.11 14.89 14.61
N GLY A 400 -25.97 15.47 15.80
CA GLY A 400 -26.55 16.76 16.15
C GLY A 400 -25.99 17.93 15.31
N PRO A 401 -26.58 19.13 15.40
CA PRO A 401 -26.16 20.30 14.61
C PRO A 401 -24.69 20.67 14.80
N GLU A 402 -24.22 20.76 16.05
CA GLU A 402 -22.82 21.10 16.35
C GLU A 402 -21.85 20.02 15.87
N ALA A 403 -22.17 18.75 16.09
CA ALA A 403 -21.36 17.63 15.60
C ALA A 403 -21.28 17.62 14.07
N THR A 404 -22.37 17.97 13.39
CA THR A 404 -22.41 18.12 11.93
C THR A 404 -21.54 19.28 11.45
N LYS A 405 -21.62 20.44 12.11
CA LYS A 405 -20.75 21.59 11.81
C LYS A 405 -19.26 21.23 11.97
N LEU A 406 -18.89 20.56 13.06
CA LEU A 406 -17.53 20.07 13.30
C LEU A 406 -17.07 19.08 12.22
N THR A 407 -17.94 18.14 11.85
CA THR A 407 -17.66 17.15 10.80
C THR A 407 -17.39 17.85 9.47
N TYR A 408 -18.25 18.77 9.02
CA TYR A 408 -18.05 19.47 7.75
C TYR A 408 -16.81 20.38 7.77
N ALA A 409 -16.50 21.03 8.89
CA ALA A 409 -15.26 21.79 9.06
C ALA A 409 -14.02 20.88 8.93
N ARG A 410 -14.06 19.69 9.53
CA ARG A 410 -13.00 18.67 9.40
C ARG A 410 -12.83 18.20 7.95
N LEU A 411 -13.93 17.86 7.27
CA LEU A 411 -13.92 17.45 5.85
C LEU A 411 -13.33 18.56 4.96
N HIS A 412 -13.70 19.81 5.23
CA HIS A 412 -13.19 20.97 4.49
C HIS A 412 -11.68 21.17 4.71
N GLY A 413 -11.20 21.04 5.96
CA GLY A 413 -9.77 21.10 6.27
C GLY A 413 -8.95 20.00 5.59
N LEU A 414 -9.47 18.77 5.60
CA LEU A 414 -8.86 17.65 4.88
C LEU A 414 -8.84 17.87 3.37
N ALA A 415 -9.96 18.27 2.77
CA ALA A 415 -10.05 18.56 1.35
C ALA A 415 -9.05 19.65 0.94
N ARG A 416 -8.92 20.72 1.72
CA ARG A 416 -7.92 21.78 1.47
C ARG A 416 -6.49 21.20 1.43
N GLY A 417 -6.11 20.40 2.43
CA GLY A 417 -4.78 19.81 2.52
C GLY A 417 -4.47 18.89 1.33
N LEU A 418 -5.43 18.05 0.94
CA LEU A 418 -5.27 17.11 -0.17
C LEU A 418 -5.24 17.79 -1.55
N LEU A 419 -6.09 18.80 -1.76
CA LEU A 419 -6.06 19.60 -2.98
C LEU A 419 -4.74 20.38 -3.10
N ALA A 420 -4.25 20.95 -2.00
CA ALA A 420 -2.94 21.60 -1.96
C ALA A 420 -1.78 20.61 -2.19
N ALA A 421 -1.94 19.36 -1.75
CA ALA A 421 -1.02 18.28 -2.06
C ALA A 421 -1.17 17.78 -3.52
N GLY A 422 -2.11 18.29 -4.31
CA GLY A 422 -2.26 17.99 -5.73
C GLY A 422 -3.10 16.74 -6.05
N TYR A 423 -3.96 16.31 -5.14
CA TYR A 423 -4.87 15.17 -5.35
C TYR A 423 -6.27 15.63 -5.71
N THR A 424 -6.93 14.92 -6.63
CA THR A 424 -8.38 15.03 -6.82
C THR A 424 -9.08 14.47 -5.58
N VAL A 425 -10.03 15.22 -5.04
CA VAL A 425 -10.72 14.88 -3.79
C VAL A 425 -12.20 14.63 -4.04
N ILE A 426 -12.73 13.54 -3.47
CA ILE A 426 -14.17 13.26 -3.40
C ILE A 426 -14.61 13.37 -1.94
N VAL A 427 -15.49 14.30 -1.64
CA VAL A 427 -16.10 14.42 -0.32
C VAL A 427 -17.44 13.68 -0.33
N ASP A 428 -17.45 12.46 0.21
CA ASP A 428 -18.63 11.58 0.33
C ASP A 428 -19.44 11.97 1.58
N ALA A 429 -20.38 12.90 1.38
CA ALA A 429 -21.33 13.37 2.38
C ALA A 429 -22.70 13.65 1.74
N ALA A 430 -23.71 13.91 2.57
CA ALA A 430 -25.07 14.12 2.07
C ALA A 430 -25.25 15.47 1.33
N PHE A 431 -24.56 16.52 1.79
CA PHE A 431 -24.58 17.88 1.20
C PHE A 431 -26.00 18.42 0.93
N LEU A 432 -26.89 18.25 1.91
CA LEU A 432 -28.31 18.57 1.73
C LEU A 432 -28.62 20.06 1.85
N ARG A 433 -27.69 20.86 2.40
CA ARG A 433 -27.85 22.31 2.56
C ARG A 433 -26.97 23.06 1.57
N ARG A 434 -27.47 24.17 1.03
CA ARG A 434 -26.74 25.04 0.11
C ARG A 434 -25.47 25.61 0.75
N GLU A 435 -25.53 26.01 2.02
CA GLU A 435 -24.37 26.53 2.76
C GLU A 435 -23.18 25.54 2.78
N GLU A 436 -23.48 24.24 2.93
CA GLU A 436 -22.47 23.18 2.93
C GLU A 436 -21.84 23.05 1.55
N ARG A 437 -22.64 23.10 0.48
CA ARG A 437 -22.16 22.98 -0.91
C ARG A 437 -21.34 24.19 -1.32
N GLU A 438 -21.82 25.39 -0.99
CA GLU A 438 -21.14 26.64 -1.31
C GLU A 438 -19.79 26.75 -0.58
N SER A 439 -19.69 26.27 0.66
CA SER A 439 -18.40 26.23 1.38
C SER A 439 -17.32 25.44 0.62
N PHE A 440 -17.67 24.31 -0.01
CA PHE A 440 -16.72 23.52 -0.79
C PHE A 440 -16.49 24.08 -2.19
N ARG A 441 -17.50 24.73 -2.79
CA ARG A 441 -17.33 25.48 -4.03
C ARG A 441 -16.33 26.64 -3.85
N ALA A 442 -16.48 27.41 -2.77
CA ALA A 442 -15.56 28.49 -2.40
C ALA A 442 -14.15 27.98 -2.10
N LEU A 443 -14.01 26.79 -1.48
CA LEU A 443 -12.72 26.13 -1.31
C LEU A 443 -12.04 25.88 -2.66
N ALA A 444 -12.75 25.26 -3.60
CA ALA A 444 -12.22 24.98 -4.93
C ALA A 444 -11.81 26.26 -5.67
N GLN A 445 -12.65 27.30 -5.61
CA GLN A 445 -12.32 28.63 -6.17
C GLN A 445 -11.07 29.23 -5.53
N SER A 446 -10.92 29.15 -4.20
CA SER A 446 -9.76 29.70 -3.49
C SER A 446 -8.43 29.03 -3.84
N LEU A 447 -8.49 27.78 -4.33
CA LEU A 447 -7.33 27.01 -4.78
C LEU A 447 -7.21 26.96 -6.30
N SER A 448 -8.09 27.64 -7.03
CA SER A 448 -8.17 27.63 -8.49
C SER A 448 -8.24 26.22 -9.09
N VAL A 449 -9.03 25.33 -8.46
CA VAL A 449 -9.23 23.94 -8.93
C VAL A 449 -10.66 23.74 -9.46
N PRO A 450 -10.87 22.85 -10.45
CA PRO A 450 -12.21 22.51 -10.92
C PRO A 450 -13.10 21.95 -9.81
N PHE A 451 -14.42 22.19 -9.91
CA PHE A 451 -15.42 21.78 -8.93
C PHE A 451 -16.63 21.13 -9.59
N ALA A 452 -17.08 20.00 -9.05
CA ALA A 452 -18.31 19.34 -9.48
C ALA A 452 -19.15 18.81 -8.32
N ILE A 453 -20.46 18.85 -8.51
CA ILE A 453 -21.45 18.17 -7.66
C ILE A 453 -21.86 16.88 -8.38
N ALA A 454 -21.58 15.73 -7.79
CA ALA A 454 -22.19 14.48 -8.20
C ALA A 454 -23.52 14.33 -7.47
N SER A 455 -24.64 14.53 -8.16
CA SER A 455 -25.99 14.42 -7.58
C SER A 455 -26.55 13.02 -7.81
N LEU A 456 -26.85 12.31 -6.72
CA LEU A 456 -27.21 10.89 -6.73
C LEU A 456 -28.68 10.71 -6.34
N TYR A 457 -29.44 10.10 -7.24
CA TYR A 457 -30.87 9.84 -7.03
C TYR A 457 -31.19 8.34 -7.12
N ALA A 458 -32.14 7.90 -6.30
CA ALA A 458 -32.76 6.58 -6.36
C ALA A 458 -34.25 6.72 -6.05
N LYS A 459 -35.06 5.76 -6.54
CA LYS A 459 -36.49 5.66 -6.17
C LYS A 459 -36.63 5.46 -4.66
N ASP A 460 -37.74 5.93 -4.09
CA ASP A 460 -37.98 5.92 -2.65
C ASP A 460 -37.94 4.50 -2.06
N GLU A 461 -38.52 3.54 -2.75
CA GLU A 461 -38.50 2.12 -2.38
C GLU A 461 -37.07 1.60 -2.28
N THR A 462 -36.23 1.94 -3.27
CA THR A 462 -34.82 1.57 -3.32
C THR A 462 -34.01 2.20 -2.18
N LEU A 463 -34.29 3.46 -1.82
CA LEU A 463 -33.62 4.12 -0.69
C LEU A 463 -33.92 3.37 0.61
N ARG A 464 -35.20 3.06 0.87
CA ARG A 464 -35.63 2.36 2.07
C ARG A 464 -35.10 0.93 2.13
N GLU A 465 -35.12 0.22 1.01
CA GLU A 465 -34.57 -1.14 0.92
C GLU A 465 -33.07 -1.18 1.23
N ARG A 466 -32.28 -0.31 0.59
CA ARG A 466 -30.83 -0.23 0.82
C ARG A 466 -30.48 0.11 2.26
N ILE A 467 -31.24 1.00 2.89
CA ILE A 467 -31.07 1.34 4.31
C ILE A 467 -31.33 0.12 5.20
N ARG A 468 -32.34 -0.70 4.89
CA ARG A 468 -32.68 -1.90 5.68
C ARG A 468 -31.67 -3.04 5.50
N GLN A 469 -31.14 -3.21 4.29
CA GLN A 469 -30.20 -4.30 3.97
C GLN A 469 -28.77 -4.03 4.41
N ARG A 470 -28.43 -2.77 4.71
CA ARG A 470 -27.07 -2.34 5.08
C ARG A 470 -26.60 -3.04 6.36
N ARG A 471 -25.45 -3.72 6.29
CA ARG A 471 -24.73 -4.31 7.43
C ARG A 471 -23.26 -3.88 7.36
N ASN A 472 -22.61 -3.72 8.51
CA ASN A 472 -21.18 -3.39 8.63
C ASN A 472 -20.73 -2.16 7.80
N ASP A 473 -21.48 -1.07 7.88
CA ASP A 473 -21.17 0.20 7.19
C ASP A 473 -20.85 1.29 8.23
N ALA A 474 -20.05 2.28 7.84
CA ALA A 474 -19.81 3.47 8.66
C ALA A 474 -21.10 4.29 8.87
N SER A 475 -22.00 4.30 7.89
CA SER A 475 -23.23 5.08 7.88
C SER A 475 -24.37 4.43 8.66
N GLU A 476 -24.87 5.10 9.70
CA GLU A 476 -25.88 4.55 10.63
C GLU A 476 -27.32 5.04 10.38
N ALA A 477 -27.58 5.70 9.24
CA ALA A 477 -28.89 6.23 8.90
C ALA A 477 -29.95 5.11 8.81
N ASN A 478 -31.07 5.29 9.52
CA ASN A 478 -32.26 4.44 9.43
C ASN A 478 -33.39 5.15 8.65
N VAL A 479 -34.55 4.49 8.50
CA VAL A 479 -35.69 5.05 7.76
C VAL A 479 -36.20 6.36 8.39
N ALA A 480 -36.20 6.48 9.72
CA ALA A 480 -36.62 7.72 10.39
C ALA A 480 -35.64 8.89 10.11
N VAL A 481 -34.34 8.60 10.05
CA VAL A 481 -33.31 9.58 9.64
C VAL A 481 -33.49 9.99 8.19
N LEU A 482 -33.83 9.04 7.29
CA LEU A 482 -34.12 9.37 5.89
C LEU A 482 -35.26 10.39 5.76
N GLU A 483 -36.38 10.19 6.46
CA GLU A 483 -37.52 11.12 6.37
C GLU A 483 -37.18 12.50 6.95
N LYS A 484 -36.45 12.55 8.08
CA LYS A 484 -35.96 13.83 8.64
C LYS A 484 -35.06 14.58 7.66
N LEU A 485 -34.11 13.89 7.03
CA LEU A 485 -33.18 14.48 6.08
C LEU A 485 -33.87 14.90 4.78
N ARG A 486 -34.88 14.15 4.33
CA ARG A 486 -35.71 14.50 3.17
C ARG A 486 -36.46 15.80 3.40
N ALA A 487 -37.09 15.96 4.58
CA ALA A 487 -37.80 17.19 4.93
C ALA A 487 -36.86 18.40 5.03
N ALA A 488 -35.59 18.19 5.41
CA ALA A 488 -34.59 19.24 5.57
C ALA A 488 -33.74 19.52 4.31
N GLN A 489 -33.91 18.75 3.22
CA GLN A 489 -33.09 18.90 2.02
C GLN A 489 -33.46 20.17 1.25
N GLN A 490 -32.44 20.95 0.88
CA GLN A 490 -32.57 22.09 -0.02
C GLN A 490 -32.23 21.65 -1.46
N PRO A 491 -33.08 21.96 -2.46
CA PRO A 491 -32.82 21.62 -3.85
C PRO A 491 -31.55 22.30 -4.36
N LEU A 492 -30.98 21.76 -5.44
CA LEU A 492 -29.87 22.41 -6.15
C LEU A 492 -30.40 23.67 -6.84
N ALA A 493 -29.74 24.80 -6.58
CA ALA A 493 -30.04 26.08 -7.21
C ALA A 493 -29.55 26.09 -8.68
N PRO A 494 -30.08 27.00 -9.55
CA PRO A 494 -29.69 27.05 -10.96
C PRO A 494 -28.17 27.19 -11.19
N ASP A 495 -27.48 27.94 -10.34
CA ASP A 495 -26.03 28.12 -10.41
C ASP A 495 -25.24 26.88 -9.97
N GLU A 496 -25.84 26.00 -9.18
CA GLU A 496 -25.27 24.70 -8.77
C GLU A 496 -25.47 23.66 -9.87
N LEU A 497 -26.60 23.70 -10.59
CA LEU A 497 -26.87 22.81 -11.73
C LEU A 497 -25.83 22.95 -12.84
N ALA A 498 -25.27 24.15 -13.03
CA ALA A 498 -24.18 24.41 -13.98
C ALA A 498 -22.93 23.55 -13.70
N CYS A 499 -22.66 23.22 -12.43
CA CYS A 499 -21.54 22.38 -12.00
C CYS A 499 -21.98 21.00 -11.49
N THR A 500 -23.18 20.53 -11.83
CA THR A 500 -23.73 19.24 -11.37
C THR A 500 -23.72 18.20 -12.47
N ALA A 501 -23.30 16.96 -12.16
CA ALA A 501 -23.58 15.76 -12.95
C ALA A 501 -24.53 14.83 -12.16
N SER A 502 -25.63 14.40 -12.80
CA SER A 502 -26.74 13.71 -12.10
C SER A 502 -26.77 12.21 -12.41
N PHE A 503 -26.50 11.37 -11.43
CA PHE A 503 -26.41 9.91 -11.61
C PHE A 503 -27.68 9.21 -11.12
N SER A 504 -28.26 8.37 -11.98
CA SER A 504 -29.31 7.43 -11.58
C SER A 504 -28.65 6.20 -10.99
N THR A 505 -29.03 5.85 -9.76
CA THR A 505 -28.39 4.74 -9.04
C THR A 505 -29.21 3.44 -9.05
N GLY A 506 -30.25 3.36 -9.88
CA GLY A 506 -30.89 2.09 -10.22
C GLY A 506 -29.96 1.17 -11.03
N GLU A 507 -28.94 1.75 -11.68
CA GLU A 507 -27.91 1.07 -12.45
C GLU A 507 -26.52 1.40 -11.89
N ALA A 508 -25.51 0.64 -12.33
CA ALA A 508 -24.12 0.89 -11.93
C ALA A 508 -23.62 2.26 -12.45
N PRO A 509 -22.67 2.93 -11.76
CA PRO A 509 -22.14 4.22 -12.20
C PRO A 509 -21.49 4.21 -13.60
N ASP A 510 -20.99 3.06 -14.05
CA ASP A 510 -20.37 2.83 -15.36
C ASP A 510 -21.33 2.34 -16.45
N SER A 511 -22.61 2.17 -16.12
CA SER A 511 -23.66 1.77 -17.07
C SER A 511 -23.80 2.75 -18.23
N ALA A 512 -24.42 2.27 -19.32
CA ALA A 512 -24.78 3.09 -20.47
C ALA A 512 -25.75 4.23 -20.07
N ALA A 513 -26.67 4.00 -19.12
CA ALA A 513 -27.60 5.03 -18.64
C ALA A 513 -26.90 6.21 -17.97
N ASN A 514 -25.70 6.00 -17.40
CA ASN A 514 -24.92 7.05 -16.76
C ASN A 514 -23.80 7.62 -17.67
N ALA A 515 -23.66 7.19 -18.93
CA ALA A 515 -22.58 7.62 -19.83
C ALA A 515 -22.52 9.15 -20.01
N GLN A 516 -23.64 9.80 -20.36
CA GLN A 516 -23.70 11.26 -20.53
C GLN A 516 -23.33 12.01 -19.24
N ASN A 517 -23.68 11.46 -18.07
CA ASN A 517 -23.35 12.07 -16.78
C ASN A 517 -21.88 11.88 -16.41
N ARG A 518 -21.25 10.77 -16.83
CA ARG A 518 -19.79 10.58 -16.73
C ARG A 518 -19.05 11.58 -17.62
N ASP A 519 -19.52 11.80 -18.85
CA ASP A 519 -18.92 12.76 -19.77
C ASP A 519 -19.06 14.19 -19.25
N ARG A 520 -20.25 14.55 -18.74
CA ARG A 520 -20.48 15.83 -18.08
C ARG A 520 -19.56 16.02 -16.88
N LEU A 521 -19.43 15.01 -16.02
CA LEU A 521 -18.49 15.05 -14.90
C LEU A 521 -17.05 15.23 -15.37
N SER A 522 -16.62 14.53 -16.43
CA SER A 522 -15.29 14.75 -17.02
C SER A 522 -15.11 16.18 -17.50
N GLY A 523 -16.08 16.74 -18.21
CA GLY A 523 -16.03 18.11 -18.73
C GLY A 523 -15.99 19.18 -17.64
N LEU A 524 -16.58 18.92 -16.46
CA LEU A 524 -16.51 19.81 -15.31
C LEU A 524 -15.17 19.76 -14.57
N LEU A 525 -14.38 18.69 -14.77
CA LEU A 525 -13.13 18.44 -14.06
C LEU A 525 -11.88 18.57 -14.95
N SER A 526 -12.08 18.84 -16.24
CA SER A 526 -11.02 19.18 -17.21
C SER A 526 -10.83 20.69 -17.21
#